data_AF-A0A453MDK0-F1
#
_entry.id   AF-A0A453MDK0-F1
#
_cell.length_a   1.000
_cell.length_b   1.000
_cell.length_c   1.000
_cell.angle_alpha   90.00
_cell.angle_beta   90.00
_cell.angle_gamma   90.00
#
_symmetry.space_group_name_H-M   'P 1'
#
loop_
_entity.id
_entity.type
_entity.pdbx_description
1 polymer ?
#
loop_
_entity_poly.entity_id
_entity_poly.type
_entity_poly.pdbx_seq_one_letter_code
_entity_poly.pdbx_strand_id
1 'polypeptide(L)'
;ERAANRLRRRRQARMGRDKSRRLSGSRDFRQRLVLATLTSTPITIRDIRAGEGGLCPHEMSLLRLLDKVSDQHVIDVNDTGTKVGYKPGVIVGGKGLEHDCGVHRGIGYFIEPLLLLGLFARSPLSVRLKGITNDTKDLSVDTFRMVTLHMLKHFGVPLEGLELKIESRGSPPRGGGEVLL
;
A
#
# COMPACT_ATOMS: atom_id res chain seq x y z
N GLU A 1 -23.71 19.99 0.59
CA GLU A 1 -23.19 19.29 -0.61
C GLU A 1 -22.58 20.16 -1.72
N ARG A 2 -23.30 21.16 -2.26
CA ARG A 2 -22.80 21.96 -3.41
C ARG A 2 -21.49 22.71 -3.16
N ALA A 3 -21.24 23.17 -1.93
CA ALA A 3 -19.99 23.83 -1.53
C ALA A 3 -18.79 22.86 -1.45
N ALA A 4 -18.99 21.65 -0.90
CA ALA A 4 -17.97 20.60 -0.83
C ALA A 4 -17.58 20.10 -2.24
N ASN A 5 -18.56 19.98 -3.13
CA ASN A 5 -18.34 19.58 -4.52
C ASN A 5 -17.61 20.70 -5.32
N ARG A 6 -17.88 21.98 -5.02
CA ARG A 6 -17.13 23.13 -5.56
C ARG A 6 -15.70 23.19 -5.04
N LEU A 7 -15.44 22.85 -3.78
CA LEU A 7 -14.09 22.77 -3.22
C LEU A 7 -13.29 21.60 -3.83
N ARG A 8 -13.92 20.43 -4.00
CA ARG A 8 -13.32 19.29 -4.75
C ARG A 8 -12.96 19.68 -6.18
N ARG A 9 -13.86 20.35 -6.90
CA ARG A 9 -13.62 20.83 -8.27
C ARG A 9 -12.57 21.94 -8.34
N ARG A 10 -12.51 22.85 -7.36
CA ARG A 10 -11.46 23.89 -7.29
C ARG A 10 -10.08 23.33 -6.91
N ARG A 11 -10.00 22.28 -6.08
CA ARG A 11 -8.75 21.53 -5.84
C ARG A 11 -8.28 20.80 -7.10
N GLN A 12 -9.20 20.24 -7.90
CA GLN A 12 -8.89 19.66 -9.21
C GLN A 12 -8.39 20.71 -10.23
N ALA A 13 -8.92 21.93 -10.19
CA ALA A 13 -8.60 22.98 -11.18
C ALA A 13 -7.34 23.82 -10.87
N ARG A 14 -6.83 23.81 -9.62
CA ARG A 14 -5.63 24.59 -9.22
C ARG A 14 -4.31 23.83 -9.35
N MET A 15 -4.33 22.54 -9.66
CA MET A 15 -3.13 21.74 -9.83
C MET A 15 -2.72 21.77 -11.30
N GLY A 16 -1.46 22.14 -11.57
CA GLY A 16 -0.89 22.11 -12.91
C GLY A 16 -1.16 20.80 -13.63
N ARG A 17 -1.07 20.82 -14.96
CA ARG A 17 -1.13 19.63 -15.83
C ARG A 17 0.03 18.67 -15.48
N ASP A 18 -0.07 17.96 -14.36
CA ASP A 18 0.73 16.76 -14.15
C ASP A 18 0.23 15.75 -15.16
N LYS A 19 1.05 15.46 -16.17
CA LYS A 19 0.81 14.36 -17.11
C LYS A 19 0.79 13.06 -16.30
N SER A 20 -0.39 12.60 -15.93
CA SER A 20 -0.56 11.29 -15.32
C SER A 20 -0.09 10.20 -16.28
N ARG A 21 0.79 9.30 -15.80
CA ARG A 21 1.25 8.16 -16.59
C ARG A 21 0.11 7.16 -16.75
N ARG A 22 -0.14 6.75 -18.00
CA ARG A 22 -1.15 5.76 -18.33
C ARG A 22 -0.52 4.38 -18.36
N LEU A 23 -1.10 3.46 -17.59
CA LEU A 23 -0.71 2.07 -17.50
C LEU A 23 -1.94 1.19 -17.77
N SER A 24 -1.73 -0.06 -18.15
CA SER A 24 -2.80 -1.03 -18.34
C SER A 24 -2.51 -2.35 -17.61
N GLY A 25 -3.57 -3.09 -17.28
CA GLY A 25 -3.51 -4.37 -16.60
C GLY A 25 -3.14 -4.27 -15.11
N SER A 26 -3.25 -5.41 -14.42
CA SER A 26 -3.02 -5.53 -12.97
C SER A 26 -1.63 -6.02 -12.57
N ARG A 27 -0.75 -6.32 -13.53
CA ARG A 27 0.61 -6.79 -13.23
C ARG A 27 1.39 -5.73 -12.45
N ASP A 28 2.18 -6.17 -11.47
CA ASP A 28 3.05 -5.32 -10.65
C ASP A 28 2.31 -4.17 -9.94
N PHE A 29 1.05 -4.39 -9.57
CA PHE A 29 0.20 -3.36 -8.97
C PHE A 29 0.85 -2.70 -7.74
N ARG A 30 1.47 -3.50 -6.86
CA ARG A 30 2.20 -3.02 -5.67
C ARG A 30 3.35 -2.09 -6.04
N GLN A 31 4.22 -2.55 -6.94
CA GLN A 31 5.41 -1.82 -7.37
C GLN A 31 5.02 -0.53 -8.09
N ARG A 32 3.98 -0.56 -8.93
CA ARG A 32 3.45 0.64 -9.60
C ARG A 32 3.00 1.70 -8.59
N LEU A 33 2.29 1.30 -7.53
CA LEU A 33 1.87 2.22 -6.47
C LEU A 33 3.07 2.77 -5.71
N VAL A 34 3.99 1.91 -5.25
CA VAL A 34 5.19 2.35 -4.51
C VAL A 34 6.02 3.32 -5.34
N LEU A 35 6.32 2.99 -6.59
CA LEU A 35 7.10 3.85 -7.48
C LEU A 35 6.39 5.16 -7.78
N ALA A 36 5.07 5.14 -7.99
CA ALA A 36 4.28 6.37 -8.14
C ALA A 36 4.42 7.26 -6.92
N THR A 37 4.32 6.71 -5.71
CA THR A 37 4.49 7.43 -4.45
C THR A 37 5.89 8.02 -4.30
N LEU A 38 6.94 7.20 -4.45
CA LEU A 38 8.33 7.62 -4.29
C LEU A 38 8.76 8.67 -5.33
N THR A 39 8.24 8.58 -6.56
CA THR A 39 8.52 9.54 -7.63
C THR A 39 7.54 10.70 -7.70
N SER A 40 6.57 10.77 -6.77
CA SER A 40 5.49 11.76 -6.78
C SER A 40 4.77 11.88 -8.14
N THR A 41 4.69 10.79 -8.90
CA THR A 41 4.17 10.79 -10.26
C THR A 41 2.75 10.22 -10.28
N PRO A 42 1.73 11.00 -10.68
CA PRO A 42 0.37 10.49 -10.79
C PRO A 42 0.25 9.40 -11.85
N ILE A 43 -0.48 8.32 -11.56
CA ILE A 43 -0.72 7.21 -12.48
C ILE A 43 -2.21 6.96 -12.70
N THR A 44 -2.56 6.46 -13.87
CA THR A 44 -3.88 5.91 -14.18
C THR A 44 -3.68 4.51 -14.73
N ILE A 45 -4.20 3.50 -14.04
CA ILE A 45 -4.17 2.11 -14.47
C ILE A 45 -5.55 1.77 -15.05
N ARG A 46 -5.59 1.28 -16.29
CA ARG A 46 -6.81 0.84 -16.99
C ARG A 46 -6.77 -0.66 -17.24
N ASP A 47 -7.88 -1.22 -17.72
CA ASP A 47 -7.97 -2.61 -18.17
C ASP A 47 -7.51 -3.62 -17.10
N ILE A 48 -7.76 -3.28 -15.83
CA ILE A 48 -7.49 -4.18 -14.70
C ILE A 48 -8.52 -5.30 -14.78
N ARG A 49 -8.13 -6.48 -15.29
CA ARG A 49 -9.00 -7.67 -15.39
C ARG A 49 -10.39 -7.32 -15.94
N ALA A 50 -10.41 -6.57 -17.05
CA ALA A 50 -11.65 -6.13 -17.67
C ALA A 50 -12.44 -7.35 -18.16
N GLY A 51 -13.70 -7.47 -17.72
CA GLY A 51 -14.55 -8.65 -17.96
C GLY A 51 -14.41 -9.78 -16.93
N GLU A 52 -13.39 -9.73 -16.06
CA GLU A 52 -13.10 -10.75 -15.04
C GLU A 52 -13.27 -10.25 -13.60
N GLY A 53 -13.83 -9.05 -13.42
CA GLY A 53 -14.21 -8.52 -12.10
C GLY A 53 -13.31 -7.44 -11.50
N GLY A 54 -12.34 -6.89 -12.25
CA GLY A 54 -11.63 -5.67 -11.81
C GLY A 54 -10.56 -5.92 -10.72
N LEU A 55 -10.41 -4.97 -9.80
CA LEU A 55 -9.52 -5.09 -8.65
C LEU A 55 -9.89 -6.26 -7.74
N CYS A 56 -8.88 -7.01 -7.30
CA CYS A 56 -9.07 -8.04 -6.28
C CYS A 56 -9.23 -7.42 -4.88
N PRO A 57 -9.85 -8.12 -3.92
CA PRO A 57 -10.05 -7.60 -2.57
C PRO A 57 -8.76 -7.15 -1.87
N HIS A 58 -7.65 -7.88 -2.07
CA HIS A 58 -6.35 -7.54 -1.47
C HIS A 58 -5.71 -6.29 -2.08
N GLU A 59 -5.95 -6.00 -3.36
CA GLU A 59 -5.47 -4.77 -4.00
C GLU A 59 -6.28 -3.55 -3.52
N MET A 60 -7.61 -3.71 -3.37
CA MET A 60 -8.44 -2.69 -2.74
C MET A 60 -8.03 -2.45 -1.28
N SER A 61 -7.70 -3.51 -0.54
CA SER A 61 -7.15 -3.39 0.81
C SER A 61 -5.83 -2.64 0.83
N LEU A 62 -4.94 -2.91 -0.12
CA LEU A 62 -3.67 -2.19 -0.24
C LEU A 62 -3.89 -0.69 -0.51
N LEU A 63 -4.82 -0.31 -1.38
CA LEU A 63 -5.17 1.10 -1.60
C LEU A 63 -5.63 1.75 -0.29
N ARG A 64 -6.47 1.08 0.50
CA ARG A 64 -6.88 1.54 1.84
C ARG A 64 -5.72 1.62 2.83
N LEU A 65 -4.73 0.74 2.73
CA LEU A 65 -3.54 0.81 3.56
C LEU A 65 -2.69 2.05 3.21
N LEU A 66 -2.51 2.33 1.93
CA LEU A 66 -1.80 3.53 1.47
C LEU A 66 -2.52 4.82 1.91
N ASP A 67 -3.85 4.81 1.93
CA ASP A 67 -4.67 5.91 2.46
C ASP A 67 -4.40 6.18 3.95
N LYS A 68 -4.12 5.14 4.76
CA LYS A 68 -3.80 5.30 6.18
C LYS A 68 -2.40 5.85 6.46
N VAL A 69 -1.41 5.53 5.62
CA VAL A 69 0.00 5.88 5.87
C VAL A 69 0.46 7.14 5.12
N SER A 70 -0.39 7.70 4.28
CA SER A 70 -0.09 8.89 3.47
C SER A 70 -1.23 9.91 3.53
N ASP A 71 -0.90 11.19 3.37
CA ASP A 71 -1.89 12.28 3.34
C ASP A 71 -1.81 13.03 2.00
N GLN A 72 -2.85 13.79 1.68
CA GLN A 72 -2.96 14.63 0.48
C GLN A 72 -2.90 13.87 -0.85
N HIS A 73 -3.14 12.56 -0.82
CA HIS A 73 -3.25 11.73 -2.01
C HIS A 73 -4.69 11.76 -2.55
N VAL A 74 -4.88 11.27 -3.78
CA VAL A 74 -6.20 11.03 -4.36
C VAL A 74 -6.21 9.64 -4.98
N ILE A 75 -7.05 8.76 -4.45
CA ILE A 75 -7.34 7.45 -5.03
C ILE A 75 -8.76 7.49 -5.58
N ASP A 76 -8.91 7.21 -6.86
CA ASP A 76 -10.19 7.19 -7.57
C ASP A 76 -10.33 5.83 -8.29
N VAL A 77 -11.26 5.02 -7.84
CA VAL A 77 -11.56 3.71 -8.42
C VAL A 77 -12.95 3.77 -9.04
N ASN A 78 -13.08 3.32 -10.29
CA ASN A 78 -14.40 3.25 -10.92
C ASN A 78 -15.26 2.13 -10.31
N ASP A 79 -16.58 2.20 -10.55
CA ASP A 79 -17.55 1.27 -9.97
C ASP A 79 -17.24 -0.21 -10.25
N THR A 80 -16.66 -0.51 -11.41
CA THR A 80 -16.31 -1.88 -11.82
C THR A 80 -14.90 -2.31 -11.39
N GLY A 81 -14.11 -1.44 -10.75
CA GLY A 81 -12.74 -1.72 -10.34
C GLY A 81 -11.76 -1.97 -11.50
N THR A 82 -12.13 -1.69 -12.75
CA THR A 82 -11.29 -1.92 -13.94
C THR A 82 -10.35 -0.75 -14.23
N LYS A 83 -10.51 0.36 -13.52
CA LYS A 83 -9.69 1.56 -13.63
C LYS A 83 -9.40 2.17 -12.26
N VAL A 84 -8.14 2.50 -12.03
CA VAL A 84 -7.65 3.21 -10.84
C VAL A 84 -6.88 4.45 -11.25
N GLY A 85 -7.29 5.62 -10.77
CA GLY A 85 -6.48 6.83 -10.73
C GLY A 85 -5.80 6.94 -9.38
N TYR A 86 -4.48 7.06 -9.37
CA TYR A 86 -3.70 7.29 -8.16
C TYR A 86 -2.85 8.55 -8.33
N LYS A 87 -3.20 9.60 -7.59
CA LYS A 87 -2.33 10.75 -7.39
C LYS A 87 -1.65 10.59 -6.02
N PRO A 88 -0.35 10.33 -5.97
CA PRO A 88 0.37 10.18 -4.72
C PRO A 88 0.37 11.50 -3.94
N GLY A 89 0.40 11.37 -2.62
CA GLY A 89 0.55 12.47 -1.68
C GLY A 89 1.88 12.34 -0.92
N VAL A 90 1.89 12.75 0.35
CA VAL A 90 3.08 12.65 1.18
C VAL A 90 2.97 11.46 2.13
N ILE A 91 4.04 10.67 2.23
CA ILE A 91 4.12 9.55 3.18
C ILE A 91 4.33 10.15 4.58
N VAL A 92 3.32 10.03 5.44
CA VAL A 92 3.36 10.61 6.78
C VAL A 92 4.00 9.64 7.77
N GLY A 93 3.73 8.34 7.62
CA GLY A 93 4.00 7.35 8.67
C GLY A 93 2.88 7.37 9.71
N GLY A 94 3.20 7.13 10.98
CA GLY A 94 2.25 7.21 12.08
C GLY A 94 2.42 6.09 13.09
N LYS A 95 1.78 6.24 14.26
CA LYS A 95 1.78 5.24 15.35
C LYS A 95 0.36 4.75 15.62
N GLY A 96 0.24 3.51 16.07
CA GLY A 96 -1.07 2.93 16.44
C GLY A 96 -1.99 2.70 15.23
N LEU A 97 -1.43 2.59 14.03
CA LEU A 97 -2.20 2.24 12.85
C LEU A 97 -2.54 0.76 12.89
N GLU A 98 -3.76 0.40 12.50
CA GLU A 98 -4.15 -1.00 12.31
C GLU A 98 -4.67 -1.25 10.90
N HIS A 99 -4.37 -2.42 10.34
CA HIS A 99 -4.90 -2.84 9.05
C HIS A 99 -5.19 -4.34 9.03
N ASP A 100 -6.43 -4.69 8.68
CA ASP A 100 -6.82 -6.06 8.38
C ASP A 100 -6.48 -6.36 6.90
N CYS A 101 -5.52 -7.26 6.70
CA CYS A 101 -5.08 -7.74 5.40
C CYS A 101 -6.05 -8.76 4.78
N GLY A 102 -6.98 -9.30 5.57
CA GLY A 102 -7.87 -10.38 5.19
C GLY A 102 -7.14 -11.70 4.98
N VAL A 103 -7.75 -12.58 4.18
CA VAL A 103 -7.29 -13.97 3.95
C VAL A 103 -6.94 -14.28 2.49
N HIS A 104 -7.02 -13.29 1.59
CA HIS A 104 -6.76 -13.49 0.16
C HIS A 104 -5.27 -13.54 -0.18
N ARG A 105 -4.43 -12.88 0.61
CA ARG A 105 -2.97 -12.77 0.47
C ARG A 105 -2.33 -12.74 1.86
N GLY A 106 -1.07 -13.15 1.95
CA GLY A 106 -0.28 -13.05 3.16
C GLY A 106 -0.01 -11.59 3.57
N ILE A 107 0.24 -11.36 4.86
CA ILE A 107 0.66 -10.06 5.40
C ILE A 107 1.93 -9.55 4.68
N GLY A 108 2.79 -10.46 4.22
CA GLY A 108 3.97 -10.13 3.40
C GLY A 108 3.63 -9.35 2.12
N TYR A 109 2.42 -9.53 1.56
CA TYR A 109 1.94 -8.74 0.42
C TYR A 109 1.92 -7.24 0.73
N PHE A 110 1.59 -6.88 1.98
CA PHE A 110 1.40 -5.53 2.49
C PHE A 110 2.66 -4.96 3.16
N ILE A 111 3.50 -5.81 3.78
CA ILE A 111 4.79 -5.37 4.35
C ILE A 111 5.71 -4.84 3.25
N GLU A 112 5.79 -5.51 2.10
CA GLU A 112 6.69 -5.12 1.00
C GLU A 112 6.56 -3.63 0.61
N PRO A 113 5.36 -3.11 0.26
CA PRO A 113 5.19 -1.69 -0.03
C PRO A 113 5.38 -0.79 1.19
N LEU A 114 4.95 -1.21 2.40
CA LEU A 114 5.12 -0.40 3.61
C LEU A 114 6.57 -0.19 3.99
N LEU A 115 7.40 -1.23 3.87
CA LEU A 115 8.83 -1.14 4.18
C LEU A 115 9.50 -0.11 3.28
N LEU A 116 9.24 -0.16 1.97
CA LEU A 116 9.83 0.78 1.01
C LEU A 116 9.34 2.22 1.23
N LEU A 117 8.06 2.41 1.53
CA LEU A 117 7.50 3.75 1.77
C LEU A 117 7.92 4.30 3.14
N GLY A 118 7.99 3.46 4.17
CA GLY A 118 8.37 3.82 5.53
C GLY A 118 9.76 4.46 5.63
N LEU A 119 10.69 4.05 4.77
CA LEU A 119 12.03 4.64 4.68
C LEU A 119 12.03 6.14 4.29
N PHE A 120 10.96 6.61 3.65
CA PHE A 120 10.81 7.99 3.18
C PHE A 120 9.65 8.72 3.88
N ALA A 121 9.13 8.14 4.97
CA ALA A 121 8.04 8.74 5.74
C ALA A 121 8.54 9.95 6.55
N ARG A 122 7.69 10.97 6.71
CA ARG A 122 8.00 12.15 7.55
C ARG A 122 8.18 11.80 9.03
N SER A 123 7.57 10.72 9.49
CA SER A 123 7.67 10.22 10.85
C SER A 123 7.74 8.69 10.85
N PRO A 124 8.27 8.06 11.92
CA PRO A 124 8.33 6.60 12.01
C PRO A 124 6.97 5.96 11.75
N LEU A 125 6.96 4.91 10.93
CA LEU A 125 5.78 4.12 10.62
C LEU A 125 5.71 2.95 11.61
N SER A 126 4.60 2.85 12.34
CA SER A 126 4.26 1.70 13.16
C SER A 126 2.82 1.29 12.90
N VAL A 127 2.65 0.07 12.40
CA VAL A 127 1.37 -0.47 11.94
C VAL A 127 1.20 -1.94 12.33
N ARG A 128 0.05 -2.23 12.92
CA ARG A 128 -0.41 -3.56 13.29
C ARG A 128 -1.19 -4.17 12.14
N LEU A 129 -0.66 -5.25 11.58
CA LEU A 129 -1.23 -5.97 10.44
C LEU A 129 -1.83 -7.30 10.91
N LYS A 130 -3.09 -7.54 10.56
CA LYS A 130 -3.83 -8.77 10.91
C LYS A 130 -4.12 -9.59 9.66
N GLY A 131 -3.88 -10.90 9.68
CA GLY A 131 -4.08 -11.76 8.52
C GLY A 131 -3.26 -13.05 8.52
N ILE A 132 -2.89 -13.52 7.33
CA ILE A 132 -2.07 -14.74 7.16
C ILE A 132 -0.59 -14.39 7.27
N THR A 133 0.12 -15.00 8.22
CA THR A 133 1.55 -14.76 8.45
C THR A 133 2.47 -15.58 7.54
N ASN A 134 1.98 -16.73 7.06
CA ASN A 134 2.74 -17.63 6.20
C ASN A 134 1.79 -18.34 5.22
N ASP A 135 2.12 -18.34 3.93
CA ASP A 135 1.44 -19.10 2.89
C ASP A 135 2.42 -19.52 1.78
N THR A 136 1.91 -20.08 0.69
CA THR A 136 2.71 -20.53 -0.46
C THR A 136 2.80 -19.50 -1.60
N LYS A 137 2.16 -18.34 -1.46
CA LYS A 137 2.02 -17.33 -2.53
C LYS A 137 2.86 -16.09 -2.29
N ASP A 138 2.99 -15.68 -1.04
CA ASP A 138 3.63 -14.47 -0.58
C ASP A 138 4.86 -14.79 0.27
N LEU A 139 5.79 -13.84 0.36
CA LEU A 139 6.90 -13.95 1.28
C LEU A 139 6.40 -13.99 2.73
N SER A 140 6.92 -14.93 3.51
CA SER A 140 6.57 -15.05 4.92
C SER A 140 7.04 -13.84 5.72
N VAL A 141 6.34 -13.55 6.82
CA VAL A 141 6.75 -12.48 7.75
C VAL A 141 8.12 -12.75 8.39
N ASP A 142 8.53 -14.02 8.50
CA ASP A 142 9.87 -14.40 8.97
C ASP A 142 10.96 -14.01 7.97
N THR A 143 10.69 -14.15 6.67
CA THR A 143 11.63 -13.73 5.63
C THR A 143 11.90 -12.22 5.73
N PHE A 144 10.86 -11.42 5.95
CA PHE A 144 11.04 -9.98 6.17
C PHE A 144 11.88 -9.69 7.42
N ARG A 145 11.53 -10.31 8.56
CA ARG A 145 12.23 -10.12 9.85
C ARG A 145 13.70 -10.53 9.79
N MET A 146 13.97 -11.73 9.31
CA MET A 146 15.29 -12.36 9.43
C MET A 146 16.22 -11.99 8.27
N VAL A 147 15.67 -11.67 7.10
CA VAL A 147 16.46 -11.44 5.88
C VAL A 147 16.29 -10.01 5.40
N THR A 148 15.08 -9.60 5.02
CA THR A 148 14.87 -8.33 4.32
C THR A 148 15.28 -7.13 5.16
N LEU A 149 14.87 -7.05 6.43
CA LEU A 149 15.27 -5.94 7.32
C LEU A 149 16.78 -5.87 7.50
N HIS A 150 17.43 -7.03 7.69
CA HIS A 150 18.88 -7.12 7.85
C HIS A 150 19.63 -6.75 6.57
N MET A 151 19.04 -6.97 5.39
CA MET A 151 19.63 -6.57 4.12
C MET A 151 19.64 -5.06 3.92
N LEU A 152 18.71 -4.31 4.51
CA LEU A 152 18.64 -2.86 4.36
C LEU A 152 19.87 -2.12 4.91
N LYS A 153 20.61 -2.74 5.84
CA LYS A 153 21.89 -2.19 6.33
C LYS A 153 22.90 -1.97 5.19
N HIS A 154 22.88 -2.82 4.17
CA HIS A 154 23.77 -2.71 3.01
C HIS A 154 23.40 -1.53 2.11
N PHE A 155 22.20 -0.97 2.28
CA PHE A 155 21.73 0.24 1.60
C PHE A 155 21.85 1.50 2.48
N GLY A 156 22.57 1.42 3.60
CA GLY A 156 22.81 2.55 4.50
C GLY A 156 21.65 2.84 5.46
N VAL A 157 20.66 1.94 5.57
CA VAL A 157 19.57 2.09 6.54
C VAL A 157 20.03 1.56 7.91
N PRO A 158 20.01 2.37 8.98
CA PRO A 158 20.29 1.88 10.32
C PRO A 158 19.31 0.79 10.72
N LEU A 159 19.79 -0.26 11.41
CA LEU A 159 18.92 -1.30 11.95
C LEU A 159 18.08 -0.81 13.14
N GLU A 160 18.52 0.26 13.79
CA GLU A 160 17.77 0.88 14.88
C GLU A 160 16.43 1.43 14.36
N GLY A 161 15.33 1.00 14.97
CA GLY A 161 13.98 1.37 14.56
C GLY A 161 13.39 0.54 13.40
N LEU A 162 14.15 -0.42 12.83
CA LEU A 162 13.63 -1.42 11.90
C LEU A 162 13.29 -2.71 12.65
N GLU A 163 12.08 -2.81 13.17
CA GLU A 163 11.60 -3.98 13.89
C GLU A 163 10.36 -4.57 13.22
N LEU A 164 10.28 -5.91 13.19
CA LEU A 164 9.05 -6.63 12.87
C LEU A 164 8.81 -7.66 13.96
N LYS A 165 7.76 -7.43 14.74
CA LYS A 165 7.37 -8.31 15.84
C LYS A 165 6.14 -9.13 15.44
N ILE A 166 6.28 -10.45 15.52
CA ILE A 166 5.19 -11.39 15.24
C ILE A 166 4.52 -11.69 16.57
N GLU A 167 3.30 -11.19 16.77
CA GLU A 167 2.56 -11.34 18.02
C GLU A 167 1.78 -12.65 18.05
N SER A 168 1.18 -13.02 16.92
CA SER A 168 0.48 -14.30 16.77
C SER A 168 0.61 -14.82 15.33
N ARG A 169 0.51 -16.14 15.16
CA ARG A 169 0.59 -16.79 13.85
C ARG A 169 -0.80 -17.02 13.29
N GLY A 170 -0.92 -16.82 11.98
CA GLY A 170 -2.12 -17.09 11.21
C GLY A 170 -1.80 -17.81 9.92
N SER A 171 -2.63 -18.78 9.57
CA SER A 171 -2.45 -19.64 8.39
C SER A 171 -3.74 -19.74 7.58
N PRO A 172 -3.67 -20.01 6.27
CA PRO A 172 -4.86 -20.28 5.48
C PRO A 172 -5.66 -21.48 6.06
N PRO A 173 -6.99 -21.52 5.87
CA PRO A 173 -7.80 -20.54 5.15
C PRO A 173 -8.29 -19.37 6.02
N ARG A 174 -8.09 -19.40 7.35
CA ARG A 174 -8.73 -18.47 8.29
C ARG A 174 -7.87 -17.25 8.65
N GLY A 175 -6.55 -17.31 8.45
CA GLY A 175 -5.64 -16.25 8.89
C GLY A 175 -5.59 -16.16 10.41
N GLY A 176 -5.83 -14.98 10.96
CA GLY A 176 -5.89 -14.73 12.42
C GLY A 176 -4.54 -14.43 13.09
N GLY A 177 -3.48 -14.27 12.31
CA GLY A 177 -2.18 -13.86 12.81
C GLY A 177 -2.05 -12.36 12.88
N GLU A 178 -1.08 -11.90 13.65
CA GLU A 178 -0.89 -10.49 13.96
C GLU A 178 0.60 -10.15 14.02
N VAL A 179 0.96 -9.06 13.34
CA VAL A 179 2.33 -8.57 13.23
C VAL A 179 2.34 -7.07 13.47
N LEU A 180 3.29 -6.61 14.28
CA LEU A 180 3.62 -5.21 14.43
C LEU A 180 4.86 -4.91 13.59
N LEU A 181 4.69 -4.07 12.56
CA LEU A 181 5.77 -3.40 11.83
C LEU A 181 5.99 -2.00 12.41
#